data_AF-A0A1I2YJW5-F1
#
_entry.id   AF-A0A1I2YJW5-F1
#
_cell.length_a   1.000
_cell.length_b   1.000
_cell.length_c   1.000
_cell.angle_alpha   90.00
_cell.angle_beta   90.00
_cell.angle_gamma   90.00
#
_symmetry.space_group_name_H-M   'P 1'
#
loop_
_entity.id
_entity.type
_entity.pdbx_description
1 polymer ?
#
loop_
_entity_poly.entity_id
_entity_poly.type
_entity_poly.pdbx_seq_one_letter_code
_entity_poly.pdbx_strand_id
1 'polypeptide(L)'
;MHKKRVRRDLEQEMTEYVLYLRTEAGTISRKTFPIFWCYESLVPYVHEEALVGWPESKVFWALKEGPCVGMAPYNLQVKQKPAPKPIGQ
;
A
#
# COMPACT_ATOMS: atom_id res chain seq x y z
N MET A 1 -12.24 -22.06 -25.67
CA MET A 1 -11.33 -22.05 -24.49
C MET A 1 -11.16 -20.63 -23.98
N HIS A 2 -11.78 -20.27 -22.84
CA HIS A 2 -11.88 -18.90 -22.30
C HIS A 2 -10.76 -18.51 -21.31
N LYS A 3 -9.55 -19.06 -21.44
CA LYS A 3 -8.46 -18.91 -20.45
C LYS A 3 -7.85 -17.49 -20.31
N LYS A 4 -8.28 -16.51 -21.11
CA LYS A 4 -7.75 -15.12 -21.10
C LYS A 4 -8.51 -14.15 -20.19
N ARG A 5 -9.74 -14.47 -19.76
CA ARG A 5 -10.57 -13.54 -18.96
C ARG A 5 -10.24 -13.63 -17.47
N VAL A 6 -10.10 -14.86 -16.95
CA VAL A 6 -9.82 -15.14 -15.53
C VAL A 6 -8.57 -14.44 -14.99
N ARG A 7 -7.50 -14.30 -15.79
CA ARG A 7 -6.25 -13.66 -15.33
C ARG A 7 -6.40 -12.15 -15.08
N ARG A 8 -7.24 -11.45 -15.86
CA ARG A 8 -7.43 -10.00 -15.73
C ARG A 8 -8.28 -9.60 -14.53
N ASP A 9 -9.13 -10.51 -14.06
CA ASP A 9 -9.97 -10.26 -12.88
C ASP A 9 -9.16 -10.47 -11.59
N LEU A 10 -8.24 -11.44 -11.56
CA LEU A 10 -7.31 -11.66 -10.44
C LEU A 10 -6.28 -10.52 -10.28
N GLU A 11 -5.81 -9.94 -11.39
CA GLU A 11 -4.91 -8.78 -11.36
C GLU A 11 -5.60 -7.51 -10.84
N GLN A 12 -6.94 -7.41 -10.89
CA GLN A 12 -7.68 -6.28 -10.32
C GLN A 12 -7.77 -6.33 -8.78
N GLU A 13 -7.52 -7.48 -8.15
CA GLU A 13 -7.60 -7.68 -6.70
C GLU A 13 -6.24 -7.61 -5.98
N MET A 14 -5.15 -7.47 -6.73
CA MET A 14 -3.80 -7.41 -6.17
C MET A 14 -3.25 -5.98 -6.21
N THR A 15 -2.70 -5.54 -5.08
CA THR A 15 -2.02 -4.25 -4.96
C THR A 15 -0.51 -4.46 -4.91
N GLU A 16 0.25 -3.59 -5.59
CA GLU A 16 1.70 -3.54 -5.46
C GLU A 16 2.09 -2.85 -4.15
N TYR A 17 3.00 -3.47 -3.41
CA TYR A 17 3.54 -2.96 -2.17
C TYR A 17 5.06 -2.81 -2.23
N VAL A 18 5.56 -1.78 -1.54
CA VAL A 18 6.97 -1.58 -1.24
C VAL A 18 7.21 -1.79 0.26
N LEU A 19 8.40 -2.30 0.60
CA LEU A 19 8.77 -2.57 1.99
C LEU A 19 9.37 -1.35 2.68
N TYR A 20 8.99 -1.22 3.94
CA TYR A 20 9.56 -0.31 4.91
C TYR A 20 10.11 -1.10 6.10
N LEU A 21 11.21 -0.65 6.68
CA LEU A 21 11.76 -1.18 7.93
C LEU A 21 11.75 -0.08 8.98
N ARG A 22 11.25 -0.40 10.16
CA ARG A 22 11.41 0.42 11.37
C ARG A 22 12.43 -0.25 12.28
N THR A 23 13.40 0.51 12.78
CA THR A 23 14.38 0.04 13.77
C THR A 23 13.88 0.20 15.20
N GLU A 24 14.60 -0.36 16.18
CA GLU A 24 14.34 -0.15 17.61
C GLU A 24 14.30 1.34 17.97
N ALA A 25 15.20 2.14 17.38
CA ALA A 25 15.27 3.59 17.58
C ALA A 25 14.17 4.37 16.82
N GLY A 26 13.22 3.69 16.16
CA GLY A 26 12.16 4.31 15.37
C GLY A 26 12.63 4.87 14.02
N THR A 27 13.87 4.60 13.59
CA THR A 27 14.34 5.04 12.27
C THR A 27 13.63 4.24 11.18
N ILE A 28 13.07 4.93 10.19
CA ILE A 28 12.35 4.34 9.07
C ILE A 28 13.22 4.35 7.82
N SER A 29 13.27 3.22 7.10
CA SER A 29 13.91 3.13 5.78
C SER A 29 13.03 2.43 4.76
N ARG A 30 12.99 2.97 3.53
CA ARG A 30 12.29 2.39 2.37
C ARG A 30 13.24 1.48 1.61
N LYS A 31 12.80 0.28 1.24
CA LYS A 31 13.56 -0.63 0.36
C LYS A 31 13.08 -0.47 -1.07
N THR A 32 13.99 -0.14 -1.98
CA THR A 32 13.69 0.04 -3.40
C THR A 32 13.39 -1.29 -4.12
N PHE A 33 13.76 -2.41 -3.50
CA PHE A 33 13.45 -3.77 -3.96
C PHE A 33 13.30 -4.71 -2.74
N PRO A 34 12.37 -5.69 -2.77
CA PRO A 34 11.39 -5.97 -3.82
C PRO A 34 10.15 -5.06 -3.76
N ILE A 35 9.55 -4.83 -4.93
CA ILE A 35 8.12 -4.45 -5.06
C ILE A 35 7.37 -5.75 -5.33
N PHE A 36 6.31 -6.01 -4.58
CA PHE A 36 5.59 -7.28 -4.64
C PHE A 36 4.08 -7.09 -4.68
N TRP A 37 3.39 -8.05 -5.28
CA TRP A 37 1.94 -8.06 -5.39
C TRP A 37 1.34 -8.83 -4.22
N CYS A 38 0.37 -8.23 -3.53
CA CYS A 38 -0.36 -8.87 -2.43
C CYS A 38 -1.86 -8.67 -2.61
N TYR A 39 -2.64 -9.68 -2.24
CA TYR A 39 -4.10 -9.52 -2.08
C TYR A 39 -4.38 -8.53 -0.95
N GLU A 40 -5.57 -7.95 -0.92
CA GLU A 40 -5.98 -6.93 0.07
C GLU A 40 -5.90 -7.38 1.55
N SER A 41 -5.67 -8.67 1.84
CA SER A 41 -5.42 -9.13 3.20
C SER A 41 -4.12 -8.54 3.74
N LEU A 42 -4.26 -7.49 4.55
CA LEU A 42 -3.12 -6.82 5.19
C LEU A 42 -2.59 -7.57 6.41
N VAL A 43 -3.21 -8.64 6.91
CA VAL A 43 -2.70 -9.38 8.09
C VAL A 43 -1.31 -9.96 7.79
N PRO A 44 -0.29 -9.74 8.65
CA PRO A 44 -0.33 -9.18 10.01
C PRO A 44 -0.14 -7.65 10.12
N TYR A 45 0.02 -6.94 9.01
CA TYR A 45 0.22 -5.50 8.90
C TYR A 45 -1.05 -4.68 9.17
N VAL A 46 -1.49 -4.62 10.43
CA VAL A 46 -2.74 -3.96 10.83
C VAL A 46 -2.54 -2.56 11.42
N HIS A 47 -1.30 -2.14 11.63
CA HIS A 47 -0.97 -0.87 12.28
C HIS A 47 -0.63 0.19 11.24
N GLU A 48 -1.56 1.09 10.95
CA GLU A 48 -1.38 2.17 9.97
C GLU A 48 -0.59 3.36 10.57
N GLU A 49 0.39 3.87 9.80
CA GLU A 49 1.14 5.09 10.09
C GLU A 49 1.25 5.96 8.83
N ALA A 50 1.02 7.27 8.97
CA ALA A 50 1.18 8.21 7.87
C ALA A 50 2.67 8.48 7.59
N LEU A 51 3.06 8.47 6.32
CA LEU A 51 4.42 8.77 5.89
C LEU A 51 4.49 10.18 5.31
N VAL A 52 5.19 11.08 6.01
CA VAL A 52 5.37 12.48 5.57
C VAL A 52 6.70 12.63 4.83
N GLY A 53 6.66 13.18 3.62
CA GLY A 53 7.86 13.40 2.80
C GLY A 53 8.39 12.16 2.07
N TRP A 54 7.63 11.07 2.05
CA TRP A 54 7.95 9.85 1.32
C TRP A 54 7.11 9.72 0.03
N PRO A 55 7.51 8.87 -0.93
CA PRO A 55 6.73 8.63 -2.14
C PRO A 55 5.34 8.04 -1.85
N GLU A 56 5.25 7.17 -0.85
CA GLU A 56 4.00 6.59 -0.37
C GLU A 56 3.44 7.40 0.80
N SER A 57 2.11 7.54 0.88
CA SER A 57 1.44 8.37 1.89
C SER A 57 1.26 7.69 3.25
N LYS A 58 1.33 6.36 3.29
CA LYS A 58 1.16 5.56 4.50
C LYS A 58 1.84 4.21 4.40
N VAL A 59 2.08 3.62 5.57
CA VAL A 59 2.63 2.28 5.75
C VAL A 59 1.77 1.52 6.75
N PHE A 60 1.63 0.21 6.50
CA PHE A 60 1.01 -0.72 7.43
C PHE A 60 2.11 -1.57 8.07
N TRP A 61 2.22 -1.52 9.40
CA TRP A 61 3.23 -2.24 10.18
C TRP A 61 2.69 -3.54 10.76
N ALA A 62 3.54 -4.56 10.80
CA ALA A 62 3.23 -5.84 11.45
C ALA A 62 3.15 -5.72 12.99
N LEU A 63 3.83 -4.74 13.57
CA LEU A 63 3.80 -4.44 15.01
C LEU A 63 3.49 -2.97 15.23
N LYS A 64 2.76 -2.66 16.31
CA LYS A 64 2.42 -1.28 16.66
C LYS A 64 3.67 -0.45 16.93
N GLU A 65 4.61 -1.00 17.68
CA GLU A 65 5.82 -0.34 18.17
C GLU A 65 7.03 -1.28 18.03
N GLY A 66 8.25 -0.73 18.15
CA GLY A 66 9.49 -1.50 18.03
C GLY A 66 9.87 -1.87 16.59
N PRO A 67 10.93 -2.68 16.44
CA PRO A 67 11.52 -3.01 15.15
C PRO A 67 10.60 -3.95 14.38
N CYS A 68 10.22 -3.56 13.17
CA CYS A 68 9.34 -4.39 12.35
C CYS A 68 9.43 -4.04 10.86
N VAL A 69 8.81 -4.91 10.06
CA VAL A 69 8.55 -4.69 8.65
C VAL A 69 7.18 -4.04 8.50
N GLY A 70 7.11 -3.08 7.58
CA GLY A 70 5.87 -2.51 7.09
C GLY A 70 5.78 -2.58 5.58
N MET A 71 4.56 -2.44 5.08
CA MET A 71 4.30 -2.39 3.65
C MET A 71 3.45 -1.18 3.30
N ALA A 72 3.84 -0.49 2.22
CA ALA A 72 3.19 0.69 1.73
C ALA A 72 2.74 0.45 0.27
N PRO A 73 1.53 0.89 -0.13
CA PRO A 73 1.07 0.71 -1.49
C PRO A 73 1.92 1.55 -2.46
N TYR A 74 2.51 0.91 -3.47
CA TYR A 74 3.46 1.53 -4.40
C TYR A 74 2.76 2.30 -5.54
N ASN A 75 1.67 1.74 -6.08
CA ASN A 75 0.99 2.26 -7.29
C ASN A 75 -0.52 2.43 -7.10
N LEU A 76 -0.97 2.83 -5.92
CA LEU A 76 -2.36 3.31 -5.80
C LEU A 76 -2.47 4.66 -6.51
N GLN A 77 -2.80 4.62 -7.80
CA GLN A 77 -3.53 5.72 -8.41
C GLN A 77 -4.77 5.90 -7.55
N VAL A 78 -4.74 6.89 -6.65
CA VAL A 78 -5.90 7.28 -5.89
C VAL A 78 -6.95 7.61 -6.94
N LYS A 79 -7.91 6.71 -7.16
CA LYS A 79 -9.16 7.04 -7.83
C LYS A 79 -9.84 8.02 -6.89
N GLN A 80 -9.43 9.28 -6.95
CA GLN A 80 -10.13 10.35 -6.28
C GLN A 80 -11.56 10.26 -6.83
N LYS A 81 -12.52 9.98 -5.95
CA LYS A 81 -13.93 10.23 -6.29
C LYS A 81 -13.95 11.67 -6.80
N PRO A 82 -14.41 11.93 -8.03
CA PRO A 82 -14.48 13.31 -8.50
C PRO A 82 -15.29 14.09 -7.47
N ALA A 83 -14.74 15.22 -7.02
CA ALA A 83 -15.42 16.12 -6.11
C ALA A 83 -16.83 16.38 -6.68
N PRO A 84 -17.88 16.41 -5.84
CA PRO A 84 -19.21 16.75 -6.31
C PRO A 84 -19.11 18.10 -7.04
N LYS A 85 -19.54 18.13 -8.31
CA LYS A 85 -19.58 19.38 -9.08
C LYS A 85 -20.38 20.41 -8.27
N PRO A 86 -19.94 21.68 -8.21
CA PRO A 86 -20.77 22.72 -7.62
C PRO A 86 -22.13 22.71 -8.31
N ILE A 87 -23.20 22.59 -7.52
CA ILE A 87 -24.55 22.80 -8.02
C ILE A 87 -24.69 24.30 -8.27
N GLY A 88 -24.74 24.66 -9.55
CA GLY A 88 -25.20 25.96 -10.02
C GLY A 88 -24.10 27.03 -10.15
N GLN A 89 -23.81 27.36 -11.41
CA GLN A 89 -23.78 28.73 -11.92
C GLN A 89 -24.43 28.74 -13.29
#